data_AF-A0A838I9F6-F1
#
_entry.id   AF-A0A838I9F6-F1
#
_cell.length_a   1.000
_cell.length_b   1.000
_cell.length_c   1.000
_cell.angle_alpha   90.00
_cell.angle_beta   90.00
_cell.angle_gamma   90.00
#
_symmetry.space_group_name_H-M   'P 1'
#
loop_
_entity.id
_entity.type
_entity.pdbx_description
1 polymer ?
#
loop_
_entity_poly.entity_id
_entity_poly.type
_entity_poly.pdbx_seq_one_letter_code
_entity_poly.pdbx_strand_id
1 'polypeptide(L)' 'MSLLAQFGLLAAVFAITVAVADLAGAANLGVALGIGQIVFMAAAMGLLLKR' A
#
# COMPACT_ATOMS: atom_id res chain seq x y z
N MET A 1 1.50 2.24 19.52
CA MET A 1 1.00 2.88 18.27
C MET A 1 -0.31 2.20 17.89
N SER A 2 -1.42 2.93 17.79
CA SER A 2 -2.75 2.35 17.52
C SER A 2 -2.82 1.74 16.11
N LEU A 3 -3.72 0.78 15.88
CA LEU A 3 -3.95 0.18 14.55
C LEU A 3 -4.24 1.25 13.49
N LEU A 4 -5.03 2.25 13.85
CA LEU A 4 -5.37 3.39 13.01
C LEU A 4 -4.11 4.21 12.62
N ALA A 5 -3.20 4.43 13.58
CA ALA A 5 -1.93 5.10 13.31
C ALA A 5 -0.99 4.26 12.42
N GLN A 6 -0.98 2.93 12.57
CA GLN A 6 -0.18 2.05 11.71
C GLN A 6 -0.70 2.05 10.26
N PHE A 7 -2.01 1.95 10.06
CA PHE A 7 -2.61 2.05 8.72
C PHE A 7 -2.41 3.43 8.09
N GLY A 8 -2.56 4.50 8.88
CA GLY A 8 -2.31 5.87 8.41
C GLY A 8 -0.87 6.07 7.94
N LEU A 9 0.11 5.54 8.68
CA LEU A 9 1.52 5.61 8.28
C LEU A 9 1.79 4.81 6.99
N LEU A 10 1.26 3.59 6.88
CA LEU A 10 1.41 2.76 5.69
C LEU A 10 0.80 3.43 4.44
N ALA A 11 -0.40 4.01 4.59
CA ALA A 11 -1.06 4.74 3.51
C ALA A 11 -0.26 5.98 3.07
N ALA A 12 0.31 6.72 4.01
CA ALA A 12 1.12 7.90 3.72
C ALA A 12 2.41 7.54 2.95
N VAL A 13 3.14 6.50 3.40
CA VAL A 13 4.36 6.04 2.72
C VAL A 13 4.04 5.55 1.30
N PHE A 14 2.95 4.82 1.13
CA PHE A 14 2.49 4.36 -0.18
C PHE A 14 2.19 5.54 -1.12
N ALA A 15 1.38 6.50 -0.66
CA ALA A 15 1.01 7.68 -1.45
C ALA A 15 2.24 8.51 -1.89
N ILE A 16 3.21 8.72 -0.98
CA ILE A 16 4.44 9.46 -1.31
C ILE A 16 5.26 8.70 -2.36
N THR A 17 5.43 7.39 -2.19
CA THR A 17 6.23 6.58 -3.12
C THR A 17 5.61 6.57 -4.52
N VAL A 18 4.28 6.48 -4.60
CA VAL A 18 3.52 6.56 -5.84
C VAL A 18 3.70 7.92 -6.51
N ALA A 19 3.56 9.01 -5.77
CA ALA A 19 3.74 10.35 -6.29
C ALA A 19 5.15 10.58 -6.86
N VAL A 20 6.19 10.07 -6.17
CA VAL A 20 7.58 10.14 -6.64
C VAL A 20 7.79 9.31 -7.91
N ALA A 21 7.25 8.09 -7.95
CA ALA A 21 7.36 7.21 -9.11
C ALA A 21 6.65 7.82 -10.35
N ASP A 22 5.55 8.56 -10.14
CA ASP A 22 4.74 9.14 -11.21
C ASP A 22 5.46 10.34 -11.81
N LEU A 23 6.01 11.19 -10.95
CA LEU A 23 6.89 12.29 -11.34
C LEU A 23 8.17 11.81 -12.06
N ALA A 24 8.65 10.61 -11.73
CA ALA A 24 9.78 9.98 -12.42
C ALA A 24 9.40 9.29 -13.74
N GLY A 25 8.12 9.28 -14.13
CA GLY A 25 7.65 8.72 -15.40
C GLY A 25 7.60 7.19 -15.44
N ALA A 26 7.34 6.52 -14.31
CA ALA A 26 7.30 5.06 -14.28
C ALA A 26 6.12 4.51 -15.12
N ALA A 27 6.41 3.91 -16.27
CA ALA A 27 5.41 3.41 -17.22
C ALA A 27 4.50 2.29 -16.66
N ASN A 28 4.91 1.65 -15.57
CA ASN A 28 4.25 0.50 -14.94
C ASN A 28 3.64 0.84 -13.56
N LEU A 29 3.45 2.13 -13.26
CA LEU A 29 2.93 2.57 -11.97
C LEU A 29 1.54 2.00 -11.66
N GLY A 30 0.64 2.00 -12.64
CA GLY A 30 -0.70 1.40 -12.50
C GLY A 30 -0.66 -0.10 -12.16
N VAL A 31 0.30 -0.84 -12.73
CA VAL A 31 0.48 -2.27 -12.42
C VAL A 31 1.02 -2.44 -11.01
N ALA A 32 1.99 -1.61 -10.59
CA ALA A 32 2.53 -1.63 -9.24
C ALA A 32 1.46 -1.28 -8.18
N LEU A 33 0.59 -0.31 -8.47
CA LEU A 33 -0.55 0.06 -7.62
C LEU A 33 -1.53 -1.12 -7.44
N GLY A 34 -1.88 -1.80 -8.54
CA GLY A 34 -2.77 -2.96 -8.51
C GLY A 34 -2.18 -4.13 -7.71
N ILE A 35 -0.89 -4.43 -7.92
CA ILE A 35 -0.19 -5.47 -7.14
C ILE A 35 -0.14 -5.09 -5.65
N GLY A 36 0.12 -3.82 -5.33
CA GLY A 36 0.14 -3.32 -3.95
C GLY A 36 -1.20 -3.52 -3.23
N GLN A 37 -2.32 -3.28 -3.93
CA GLN A 37 -3.66 -3.52 -3.39
C GLN A 37 -3.94 -5.01 -3.14
N ILE A 38 -3.54 -5.90 -4.06
CA ILE A 38 -3.70 -7.36 -3.90
C ILE A 38 -2.92 -7.86 -2.68
N VAL A 39 -1.66 -7.43 -2.53
CA VAL A 39 -0.81 -7.81 -1.39
C VAL A 39 -1.40 -7.27 -0.08
N PHE A 40 -1.89 -6.04 -0.05
CA PHE A 40 -2.56 -5.47 1.12
C PHE A 40 -3.81 -6.27 1.51
N MET A 41 -4.66 -6.61 0.54
CA MET A 41 -5.84 -7.47 0.74
C MET A 41 -5.45 -8.83 1.34
N ALA A 42 -4.44 -9.49 0.77
CA ALA A 42 -3.97 -10.78 1.27
C ALA A 42 -3.43 -10.68 2.70
N ALA A 43 -2.65 -9.65 3.02
CA ALA A 43 -2.14 -9.41 4.37
C ALA A 43 -3.26 -9.12 5.37
N ALA A 44 -4.26 -8.31 4.98
CA ALA A 44 -5.43 -8.02 5.80
C ALA A 44 -6.26 -9.27 6.08
N MET A 45 -6.50 -10.11 5.06
CA MET A 45 -7.17 -11.41 5.23
C MET A 45 -6.38 -12.33 6.17
N GLY A 46 -5.06 -12.41 6.01
CA GLY A 46 -4.21 -13.19 6.89
C GLY A 46 -4.24 -12.73 8.35
N LEU A 47 -4.38 -11.42 8.59
CA LEU A 47 -4.54 -10.86 9.92
C LEU A 47 -5.92 -11.22 10.52
N LEU A 48 -6.99 -11.14 9.73
CA LEU A 48 -8.35 -11.49 10.16
C LEU A 48 -8.47 -12.98 10.47
N LEU A 49 -7.86 -13.85 9.68
CA LEU A 49 -7.88 -15.31 9.90
C LEU A 49 -7.06 -15.75 11.13
N LYS A 50 -6.14 -14.91 11.61
CA LYS A 50 -5.34 -15.16 12.82
C LYS A 50 -5.93 -14.54 14.09
N ARG A 51 -7.13 -13.98 14.00
CA ARG A 51 -7.93 -13.48 15.12
C ARG A 51 -9.05 -14.45 15.43
#